data_AF-A0A9J7LGD1-F1
#
_entry.id   AF-A0A9J7LGD1-F1
#
_cell.length_a   1.000
_cell.length_b   1.000
_cell.length_c   1.000
_cell.angle_alpha   90.00
_cell.angle_beta   90.00
_cell.angle_gamma   90.00
#
_symmetry.space_group_name_H-M   'P 1'
#
loop_
_entity.id
_entity.type
_entity.pdbx_description
1 polymer ?
#
loop_
_entity_poly.entity_id
_entity_poly.type
_entity_poly.pdbx_seq_one_letter_code
_entity_poly.pdbx_strand_id
1 'polypeptide(L)'
;MAAVWRFYRNHWKKLTFGGVAVAFLGRYLNNQHQENLVRREFCDIAQEYGKQPLHCMGQTRKVVVFLNPAACKGQARKKFEKNAVPLLHLAGLGVTIIEVRISHDNQREFQI
;
A
#
# COMPACT_ATOMS: atom_id res chain seq x y z
N MET A 1 -12.20 -33.17 31.87
CA MET A 1 -12.90 -33.57 30.64
C MET A 1 -14.39 -33.18 30.62
N ALA A 2 -15.19 -33.46 31.66
CA ALA A 2 -16.64 -33.19 31.65
C ALA A 2 -17.03 -31.69 31.61
N ALA A 3 -16.23 -30.80 32.23
CA ALA A 3 -16.51 -29.36 32.24
C ALA A 3 -16.38 -28.71 30.86
N VAL A 4 -15.37 -29.10 30.08
CA VAL A 4 -15.15 -28.61 28.70
C VAL A 4 -16.29 -29.03 27.79
N TRP A 5 -16.76 -30.27 27.92
CA TRP A 5 -17.91 -30.79 27.18
C TRP A 5 -19.21 -30.04 27.53
N ARG A 6 -19.45 -29.76 28.81
CA ARG A 6 -20.60 -28.97 29.28
C ARG A 6 -20.53 -27.52 28.77
N PHE A 7 -19.34 -26.91 28.76
CA PHE A 7 -19.13 -25.56 28.26
C PHE A 7 -19.37 -25.45 26.75
N TYR A 8 -18.85 -26.40 25.96
CA TYR A 8 -19.07 -26.48 24.52
C TYR A 8 -20.56 -26.61 24.19
N ARG A 9 -21.30 -27.43 24.95
CA ARG A 9 -22.74 -27.62 24.78
C ARG A 9 -23.57 -26.39 25.18
N ASN A 10 -23.14 -25.62 26.18
CA ASN A 10 -23.89 -24.46 26.70
C ASN A 10 -23.63 -23.15 25.92
N HIS A 11 -22.51 -23.04 25.21
CA HIS A 11 -22.11 -21.82 24.49
C HIS A 11 -21.77 -22.04 23.01
N TRP A 12 -22.26 -23.12 22.40
CA TRP A 12 -21.98 -23.45 21.00
C TRP A 12 -22.19 -22.27 20.03
N LYS A 13 -23.21 -21.43 20.24
CA LYS A 13 -23.47 -20.22 19.45
C LYS A 13 -22.44 -19.09 19.66
N LYS A 14 -21.91 -18.94 20.87
CA LYS A 14 -20.88 -17.93 21.19
C LYS A 14 -19.50 -18.36 20.67
N LEU A 15 -19.25 -19.66 20.71
CA LEU A 15 -18.00 -20.26 20.25
C LEU A 15 -17.90 -20.25 18.72
N THR A 16 -18.99 -20.53 18.00
CA THR A 16 -19.02 -20.38 16.53
C THR A 16 -18.81 -18.93 16.11
N PHE A 17 -19.45 -17.98 16.77
CA PHE A 17 -19.23 -16.56 16.52
C PHE A 17 -17.78 -16.14 16.80
N GLY A 18 -17.21 -16.57 17.93
CA GLY A 18 -15.80 -16.34 18.25
C GLY A 18 -14.85 -16.95 17.22
N GLY A 19 -15.12 -18.18 16.77
CA GLY A 19 -14.33 -18.84 15.74
C GLY A 19 -14.35 -18.09 14.41
N VAL A 20 -15.52 -17.62 13.96
CA VAL A 20 -15.64 -16.81 12.73
C VAL A 20 -14.91 -15.48 12.88
N ALA A 21 -15.05 -14.80 14.03
CA ALA A 21 -14.36 -13.55 14.29
C ALA A 21 -12.83 -13.71 14.28
N VAL A 22 -12.33 -14.76 14.93
CA VAL A 22 -10.89 -15.10 14.94
C VAL A 22 -10.40 -15.44 13.53
N ALA A 23 -11.15 -16.24 12.76
CA ALA A 23 -10.80 -16.56 11.39
C ALA A 23 -10.74 -15.31 10.49
N PHE A 24 -11.70 -14.40 10.64
CA PHE A 24 -11.73 -13.14 9.90
C PHE A 24 -10.53 -12.25 10.27
N LEU A 25 -10.24 -12.11 11.56
CA LEU A 25 -9.09 -11.34 12.04
C LEU A 25 -7.76 -11.95 11.57
N GLY A 26 -7.62 -13.28 11.67
CA GLY A 26 -6.45 -13.99 11.18
C GLY A 26 -6.21 -13.75 9.68
N ARG A 27 -7.28 -13.80 8.88
CA ARG A 27 -7.19 -13.49 7.44
C ARG A 27 -6.81 -12.04 7.17
N TYR A 28 -7.35 -11.09 7.94
CA TYR A 28 -7.00 -9.67 7.82
C TYR A 28 -5.53 -9.40 8.14
N LEU A 29 -5.04 -9.92 9.28
CA LEU A 29 -3.65 -9.77 9.69
C LEU A 29 -2.70 -10.47 8.72
N ASN A 30 -3.06 -11.66 8.24
CA ASN A 30 -2.26 -12.35 7.24
C ASN A 30 -2.16 -11.53 5.95
N ASN A 31 -3.27 -10.97 5.45
CA ASN A 31 -3.24 -10.13 4.25
C ASN A 31 -2.33 -8.91 4.44
N GLN A 32 -2.41 -8.24 5.60
CA GLN A 32 -1.53 -7.11 5.91
C GLN A 32 -0.05 -7.52 5.98
N HIS A 33 0.25 -8.70 6.53
CA HIS A 33 1.61 -9.23 6.56
C HIS A 33 2.15 -9.51 5.16
N GLN A 34 1.36 -10.20 4.32
CA GLN A 34 1.73 -10.47 2.93
C GLN A 34 1.95 -9.18 2.12
N GLU A 35 1.09 -8.17 2.27
CA GLU A 35 1.28 -6.87 1.64
C GLU A 35 2.61 -6.19 2.05
N ASN A 36 3.05 -6.38 3.30
CA ASN A 36 4.31 -5.82 3.78
C ASN A 36 5.53 -6.58 3.24
N LEU A 37 5.44 -7.91 3.14
CA LEU A 37 6.48 -8.73 2.53
C LEU A 37 6.70 -8.32 1.07
N VAL A 38 5.63 -8.27 0.28
CA VAL A 38 5.71 -7.85 -1.13
C VAL A 38 6.30 -6.46 -1.26
N ARG A 39 5.90 -5.50 -0.41
CA ARG A 39 6.46 -4.13 -0.43
C ARG A 39 7.95 -4.13 -0.14
N ARG A 40 8.43 -4.98 0.76
CA ARG A 40 9.84 -5.09 1.11
C ARG A 40 10.66 -5.63 -0.06
N GLU A 41 10.22 -6.71 -0.69
CA GLU A 41 10.89 -7.28 -1.87
C GLU A 41 11.07 -6.24 -2.98
N PHE A 42 10.01 -5.47 -3.28
CA PHE A 42 10.10 -4.39 -4.27
C PHE A 42 11.03 -3.25 -3.82
N CYS A 43 11.09 -2.93 -2.53
CA CYS A 43 12.00 -1.91 -2.01
C CYS A 43 13.47 -2.36 -2.15
N ASP A 44 13.76 -3.64 -1.88
CA ASP A 44 15.10 -4.19 -1.99
C ASP A 44 15.58 -4.16 -3.45
N ILE A 45 14.70 -4.54 -4.39
CA ILE A 45 14.95 -4.42 -5.83
C ILE A 45 15.16 -2.95 -6.23
N ALA A 46 14.29 -2.03 -5.78
CA ALA A 46 14.43 -0.61 -6.08
C ALA A 46 15.73 -0.02 -5.55
N GLN A 47 16.17 -0.45 -4.36
CA GLN A 47 17.42 -0.01 -3.75
C GLN A 47 18.64 -0.45 -4.58
N GLU A 48 18.60 -1.64 -5.18
CA GLU A 48 19.66 -2.10 -6.07
C GLU A 48 19.82 -1.16 -7.28
N TYR A 49 18.71 -0.73 -7.89
CA TYR A 49 18.73 0.25 -8.98
C TYR A 49 19.28 1.62 -8.54
N GLY A 50 18.95 2.07 -7.32
CA GLY A 50 19.47 3.33 -6.78
C GLY A 50 20.97 3.31 -6.47
N LYS A 51 21.55 2.13 -6.21
CA LYS A 51 22.99 1.95 -5.95
C LYS A 51 23.83 1.88 -7.22
N GLN A 52 23.21 1.72 -8.40
CA GLN A 52 23.94 1.67 -9.65
C GLN A 52 24.59 3.04 -9.93
N PRO A 53 25.90 3.08 -10.20
CA PRO A 53 26.59 4.34 -10.44
C PRO A 53 26.01 5.02 -11.68
N LEU A 54 25.61 6.27 -11.52
CA LEU A 54 25.23 7.11 -12.65
C LEU A 54 26.51 7.48 -13.42
N HIS A 55 26.40 7.54 -14.75
CA HIS A 55 27.49 8.05 -15.59
C HIS A 55 27.88 9.46 -15.12
N CYS A 56 29.17 9.80 -15.10
CA CYS A 56 29.66 11.06 -14.49
C CYS A 56 29.06 12.35 -15.08
N MET A 57 28.45 12.29 -16.27
CA MET A 57 27.70 13.39 -16.91
C MET A 57 26.20 13.09 -17.11
N GLY A 58 25.71 11.98 -16.54
CA GLY A 58 24.32 11.55 -16.66
C GLY A 58 23.41 12.32 -15.71
N GLN A 59 22.35 12.92 -16.24
CA GLN A 59 21.30 13.52 -15.42
C GLN A 59 20.56 12.42 -14.64
N THR A 60 20.17 12.71 -13.40
CA THR A 60 19.30 11.84 -12.61
C THR A 60 17.97 11.63 -13.33
N ARG A 61 17.50 10.38 -13.40
CA ARG A 61 16.22 10.05 -14.06
C ARG A 61 15.08 10.73 -13.29
N LYS A 62 14.30 11.56 -13.99
CA LYS A 62 13.13 12.25 -13.44
C LYS A 62 11.85 11.56 -13.90
N VAL A 63 10.88 11.43 -13.00
CA VAL A 63 9.58 10.82 -13.28
C VAL A 63 8.49 11.77 -12.82
N VAL A 64 7.56 12.08 -13.73
CA VAL A 64 6.37 12.87 -13.42
C VAL A 64 5.19 11.91 -13.31
N VAL A 65 4.52 11.91 -12.15
CA VAL A 65 3.38 11.05 -11.85
C VAL A 65 2.12 11.89 -11.76
N PHE A 66 1.16 11.62 -12.64
CA PHE A 66 -0.17 12.22 -12.59
C PHE A 66 -1.08 11.41 -11.66
N LEU A 67 -1.48 12.02 -10.55
CA LEU A 67 -2.27 11.37 -9.51
C LEU A 67 -3.69 11.97 -9.49
N ASN A 68 -4.71 11.17 -9.80
CA ASN A 68 -6.11 11.58 -9.58
C ASN A 68 -6.56 11.19 -8.16
N PRO A 69 -6.75 12.14 -7.22
CA PRO A 69 -7.14 11.82 -5.86
C PRO A 69 -8.55 11.24 -5.74
N ALA A 70 -9.46 11.50 -6.69
CA ALA A 70 -10.83 10.95 -6.68
C ALA A 70 -10.88 9.46 -7.06
N ALA A 71 -9.81 8.92 -7.67
CA ALA A 71 -9.73 7.51 -8.03
C ALA A 71 -9.71 6.60 -6.78
N CYS A 72 -10.12 5.34 -6.98
CA CYS A 72 -10.19 4.33 -5.91
C CYS A 72 -10.96 4.80 -4.66
N LYS A 73 -12.15 5.40 -4.85
CA LYS A 73 -13.01 5.90 -3.75
C LYS A 73 -12.28 6.91 -2.84
N GLY A 74 -11.49 7.81 -3.43
CA GLY A 74 -10.73 8.81 -2.68
C GLY A 74 -9.44 8.30 -2.01
N GLN A 75 -9.03 7.04 -2.25
CA GLN A 75 -7.87 6.43 -1.59
C GLN A 75 -6.63 6.35 -2.47
N ALA A 76 -6.69 6.81 -3.73
CA ALA A 76 -5.57 6.73 -4.66
C ALA A 76 -4.30 7.40 -4.10
N ARG A 77 -4.44 8.58 -3.50
CA ARG A 77 -3.33 9.29 -2.86
C ARG A 77 -2.68 8.48 -1.75
N LYS A 78 -3.48 8.00 -0.79
CA LYS A 78 -2.99 7.20 0.35
C LYS A 78 -2.30 5.91 -0.10
N LYS A 79 -2.83 5.25 -1.15
CA LYS A 79 -2.23 4.03 -1.70
C LYS A 79 -0.91 4.32 -2.44
N PHE A 80 -0.86 5.43 -3.17
CA PHE A 80 0.34 5.86 -3.88
C PHE A 80 1.47 6.22 -2.89
N GLU A 81 1.17 7.03 -1.88
CA GLU A 81 2.11 7.40 -0.81
C GLU A 81 2.64 6.18 -0.06
N LYS A 82 1.78 5.21 0.26
CA LYS A 82 2.18 4.01 1.02
C LYS A 82 3.01 3.01 0.21
N ASN A 83 2.78 2.91 -1.10
CA ASN A 83 3.33 1.80 -1.90
C ASN A 83 4.35 2.25 -2.95
N ALA A 84 4.08 3.34 -3.66
CA ALA A 84 4.87 3.73 -4.83
C ALA A 84 5.96 4.75 -4.50
N VAL A 85 5.66 5.74 -3.66
CA VAL A 85 6.62 6.76 -3.21
C VAL A 85 7.93 6.16 -2.67
N PRO A 86 7.92 5.19 -1.74
CA PRO A 86 9.16 4.61 -1.22
C PRO A 86 10.00 3.94 -2.32
N LEU A 87 9.37 3.27 -3.29
CA LEU A 87 10.06 2.63 -4.40
C LEU A 87 10.78 3.64 -5.28
N LEU A 88 10.10 4.74 -5.62
CA LEU A 88 10.67 5.77 -6.48
C LEU A 88 11.84 6.49 -5.80
N HIS A 89 11.73 6.74 -4.50
CA HIS A 89 12.81 7.35 -3.71
C HIS A 89 14.02 6.42 -3.57
N LEU A 90 13.80 5.12 -3.30
CA LEU A 90 14.87 4.13 -3.20
C LEU A 90 15.59 3.91 -4.54
N ALA A 91 14.87 4.02 -5.66
CA ALA A 91 15.44 3.93 -7.00
C ALA A 91 16.25 5.18 -7.41
N GLY A 92 16.34 6.22 -6.56
CA GLY A 92 17.09 7.43 -6.86
C GLY A 92 16.44 8.31 -7.95
N LEU A 93 15.12 8.22 -8.12
CA LEU A 93 14.38 8.98 -9.13
C LEU A 93 13.93 10.32 -8.57
N GLY A 94 14.07 11.39 -9.36
CA GLY A 94 13.48 12.69 -9.05
C GLY A 94 11.98 12.65 -9.36
N VAL A 95 11.13 12.62 -8.33
CA VAL A 95 9.67 12.46 -8.49
C VAL A 95 8.97 13.81 -8.43
N THR A 96 8.14 14.11 -9.44
CA THR A 96 7.20 15.22 -9.41
C THR A 96 5.78 14.66 -9.47
N ILE A 97 4.98 14.92 -8.44
CA ILE A 97 3.59 14.42 -8.35
C ILE A 97 2.66 15.56 -8.74
N ILE A 98 1.88 15.35 -9.79
CA ILE A 98 0.88 16.31 -10.28
C ILE A 98 -0.50 15.77 -9.93
N GLU A 99 -1.20 16.43 -9.01
CA GLU A 99 -2.58 16.08 -8.70
C GLU A 99 -3.52 16.54 -9.82
N VAL A 100 -4.16 15.59 -10.50
CA VAL A 100 -5.14 15.89 -11.56
C VAL A 100 -6.53 15.95 -10.93
N ARG A 101 -7.12 17.14 -10.89
CA ARG A 101 -8.54 17.32 -10.57
C ARG A 101 -9.30 17.50 -11.88
N ILE A 102 -10.24 16.59 -12.16
CA ILE A 102 -11.18 16.77 -13.26
C ILE A 102 -12.25 17.76 -12.78
N SER A 103 -11.95 19.05 -12.86
CA SER A 103 -12.94 20.11 -12.76
C SER A 103 -13.56 20.29 -14.14
N HIS A 104 -14.90 20.33 -14.23
CA HIS A 104 -15.64 20.52 -15.50
C HIS A 104 -15.54 21.95 -16.05
N ASP A 105 -14.60 22.76 -15.54
CA ASP A 105 -14.37 24.12 -15.99
C ASP A 105 -12.92 24.30 -16.42
N ASN A 106 -12.80 24.98 -17.55
CA ASN A 106 -11.59 25.34 -18.24
C ASN A 106 -10.81 26.38 -17.42
N GLN A 107 -9.92 25.95 -16.51
CA GLN A 107 -8.65 26.65 -16.26
C GLN A 107 -7.66 25.85 -15.40
N ARG A 108 -6.40 25.99 -15.83
CA ARG A 108 -5.12 25.44 -15.39
C ARG A 108 -4.82 25.64 -13.90
N GLU A 109 -4.06 24.73 -13.29
CA GLU A 109 -2.84 25.07 -12.54
C GLU A 109 -1.99 23.81 -12.29
N PHE A 110 -0.84 23.74 -12.96
CA PHE A 110 0.21 22.78 -12.66
C PHE A 110 1.11 23.41 -11.60
N GLN A 111 0.95 23.03 -10.33
CA GLN A 111 1.97 23.33 -9.33
C GLN A 111 3.16 22.38 -9.56
N ILE A 112 4.28 22.95 -9.98
CA ILE A 112 5.60 22.32 -10.09
C ILE A 112 6.35 22.55 -8.78
#